data_AF-A0A3A0D6H2-F1
#
_entry.id   AF-A0A3A0D6H2-F1
#
_cell.length_a   1.000
_cell.length_b   1.000
_cell.length_c   1.000
_cell.angle_alpha   90.00
_cell.angle_beta   90.00
_cell.angle_gamma   90.00
#
_symmetry.space_group_name_H-M   'P 1'
#
loop_
_entity.id
_entity.type
_entity.pdbx_description
1 polymer ?
#
loop_
_entity_poly.entity_id
_entity_poly.type
_entity_poly.pdbx_seq_one_letter_code
_entity_poly.pdbx_strand_id
1 'polypeptide(L)'
;MTPEEQGAVKLDLNNPVFQKHLFALSKEEQGTVLRTLRKLSQMTWNQVYQDRGLKWELVYSRTGPSGARLYSFRLGKGFRGIAYRDGSWMRILSLHPDHDSTYS
;
A
#
# COMPACT_ATOMS: atom_id res chain seq x y z
N MET A 1 -12.02 -12.93 15.62
CA MET A 1 -10.93 -12.63 14.67
C MET A 1 -10.78 -13.85 13.76
N THR A 2 -11.07 -13.71 12.46
CA THR A 2 -11.11 -14.85 11.52
C THR A 2 -9.69 -15.38 11.23
N PRO A 3 -9.50 -16.62 10.76
CA PRO A 3 -8.18 -17.14 10.41
C PRO A 3 -7.41 -16.25 9.41
N GLU A 4 -8.15 -15.60 8.49
CA GLU A 4 -7.61 -14.64 7.52
C GLU A 4 -7.02 -13.37 8.16
N GLU A 5 -7.44 -13.02 9.37
CA GLU A 5 -6.92 -11.89 10.15
C GLU A 5 -5.68 -12.26 10.98
N GLN A 6 -5.49 -13.55 11.25
CA GLN A 6 -4.37 -14.07 12.05
C GLN A 6 -3.11 -14.30 11.21
N GLY A 7 -3.26 -14.51 9.90
CA GLY A 7 -2.16 -14.68 8.97
C GLY A 7 -1.47 -13.37 8.57
N ALA A 8 -0.23 -13.47 8.11
CA ALA A 8 0.46 -12.36 7.47
C ALA A 8 -0.27 -11.92 6.19
N VAL A 9 -0.27 -10.61 5.93
CA VAL A 9 -0.87 -10.02 4.73
C VAL A 9 -0.14 -10.55 3.49
N LYS A 10 -0.93 -11.01 2.50
CA LYS A 10 -0.43 -11.37 1.18
C LYS A 10 -0.45 -10.15 0.28
N LEU A 11 0.63 -9.89 -0.45
CA LEU A 11 0.69 -8.75 -1.36
C LEU A 11 0.40 -9.18 -2.79
N ASP A 12 -0.56 -8.54 -3.44
CA ASP A 12 -0.79 -8.64 -4.87
C ASP A 12 -0.20 -7.40 -5.55
N LEU A 13 0.89 -7.64 -6.30
CA LEU A 13 1.67 -6.62 -7.01
C LEU A 13 1.41 -6.68 -8.54
N ASN A 14 0.39 -7.41 -8.98
CA ASN A 14 0.16 -7.70 -10.40
C ASN A 14 -0.59 -6.59 -11.15
N ASN A 15 -0.96 -5.50 -10.49
CA ASN A 15 -1.62 -4.41 -11.19
C ASN A 15 -0.64 -3.77 -12.20
N PRO A 16 -0.99 -3.66 -13.49
CA PRO A 16 -0.07 -3.15 -14.51
C PRO A 16 0.31 -1.69 -14.30
N VAL A 17 -0.57 -0.86 -13.71
CA VAL A 17 -0.27 0.53 -13.36
C VAL A 17 0.77 0.56 -12.24
N PHE A 18 0.59 -0.24 -11.20
CA PHE A 18 1.57 -0.38 -10.13
C PHE A 18 2.93 -0.84 -10.66
N GLN A 19 2.98 -1.88 -11.50
CA GLN A 19 4.23 -2.39 -12.06
C GLN A 19 4.95 -1.33 -12.91
N LYS A 20 4.21 -0.62 -13.77
CA LYS A 20 4.76 0.49 -14.55
C LYS A 20 5.40 1.56 -13.65
N HIS A 21 4.73 1.94 -12.56
CA HIS A 21 5.26 2.94 -11.63
C HIS A 21 6.47 2.40 -10.86
N LEU A 22 6.43 1.14 -10.40
CA LEU A 22 7.52 0.49 -9.68
C LEU A 22 8.80 0.42 -10.54
N PHE A 23 8.69 0.05 -11.82
CA PHE A 23 9.83 -0.07 -12.72
C PHE A 23 10.40 1.27 -13.17
N ALA A 24 9.63 2.36 -13.04
CA ALA A 24 10.09 3.71 -13.36
C ALA A 24 10.90 4.38 -12.22
N LEU A 25 10.90 3.80 -11.02
CA LEU A 25 11.63 4.33 -9.87
C LEU A 25 13.15 4.22 -10.07
N SER A 26 13.90 5.17 -9.52
CA SER A 26 15.34 5.06 -9.35
C SER A 26 15.72 3.94 -8.37
N LYS A 27 16.99 3.53 -8.37
CA LYS A 27 17.49 2.46 -7.49
C LYS A 27 17.22 2.73 -6.00
N GLU A 28 17.39 3.96 -5.55
CA GLU A 28 17.19 4.34 -4.15
C GLU A 28 15.71 4.31 -3.75
N GLU A 29 14.84 4.78 -4.63
CA GLU A 29 13.39 4.77 -4.46
C GLU A 29 12.85 3.33 -4.47
N GLN A 30 13.30 2.49 -5.40
CA GLN A 30 12.98 1.07 -5.43
C GLN A 30 13.37 0.39 -4.11
N GLY A 31 14.59 0.64 -3.60
CA GLY A 31 15.03 0.11 -2.33
C GLY A 31 14.12 0.52 -1.17
N THR A 32 13.62 1.76 -1.18
CA THR A 32 12.70 2.30 -0.17
C THR A 32 11.32 1.64 -0.24
N VAL A 33 10.76 1.51 -1.45
CA VAL A 33 9.46 0.86 -1.66
C VAL A 33 9.54 -0.62 -1.28
N LEU A 34 10.56 -1.34 -1.75
CA LEU A 34 10.75 -2.77 -1.48
C LEU A 34 10.93 -3.07 0.02
N ARG A 35 11.60 -2.20 0.78
CA ARG A 35 11.70 -2.35 2.25
C ARG A 35 10.32 -2.30 2.91
N THR A 36 9.46 -1.37 2.46
CA THR A 36 8.09 -1.25 2.99
C THR A 36 7.23 -2.44 2.59
N LEU A 37 7.33 -2.90 1.34
CA LEU A 37 6.62 -4.10 0.87
C LEU A 37 7.06 -5.35 1.66
N ARG A 38 8.36 -5.53 1.91
CA ARG A 38 8.86 -6.61 2.75
C ARG A 38 8.28 -6.55 4.16
N LYS A 39 8.27 -5.36 4.78
CA LYS A 39 7.65 -5.16 6.10
C LYS A 39 6.17 -5.57 6.08
N LEU A 40 5.38 -5.07 5.13
CA LEU A 40 3.96 -5.39 5.00
C LEU A 40 3.70 -6.90 4.86
N SER A 41 4.52 -7.61 4.09
CA SER A 41 4.40 -9.07 3.91
C SER A 41 4.63 -9.90 5.18
N GLN A 42 5.15 -9.27 6.24
CA GLN A 42 5.41 -9.89 7.54
C GLN A 42 4.41 -9.45 8.62
N MET A 43 3.48 -8.55 8.29
CA MET A 43 2.50 -8.00 9.22
C MET A 43 1.16 -8.72 9.10
N THR A 44 0.42 -8.82 10.21
CA THR A 44 -1.02 -9.12 10.17
C THR A 44 -1.82 -7.88 9.78
N TRP A 45 -3.09 -8.05 9.38
CA TRP A 45 -3.96 -6.90 9.10
C TRP A 45 -4.14 -5.97 10.30
N ASN A 46 -4.23 -6.51 11.53
CA ASN A 46 -4.29 -5.69 12.74
C ASN A 46 -3.04 -4.82 12.89
N GLN A 47 -1.86 -5.38 12.63
CA GLN A 47 -0.62 -4.62 12.65
C GLN A 47 -0.61 -3.54 11.56
N VAL A 48 -1.12 -3.83 10.36
CA VAL A 48 -1.22 -2.83 9.27
C VAL A 48 -2.09 -1.65 9.70
N TYR A 49 -3.26 -1.90 10.31
CA TYR A 49 -4.15 -0.83 10.75
C TYR A 49 -3.61 -0.03 11.95
N GLN A 50 -2.79 -0.64 12.79
CA GLN A 50 -2.20 0.01 13.97
C GLN A 50 -0.88 0.73 13.67
N ASP A 51 -0.23 0.44 12.54
CA ASP A 51 1.05 1.04 12.20
C ASP A 51 0.90 2.51 11.78
N ARG A 52 1.28 3.41 12.69
CA ARG A 52 1.22 4.86 12.47
C ARG A 52 2.14 5.33 11.34
N GLY A 53 3.22 4.61 11.06
CA GLY A 53 4.18 4.95 10.01
C GLY A 53 3.62 4.74 8.60
N LEU A 54 2.70 3.78 8.44
CA LEU A 54 2.02 3.51 7.18
C LEU A 54 1.03 4.62 6.78
N LYS A 55 0.54 5.45 7.71
CA LYS A 55 -0.53 6.42 7.44
C LYS A 55 -1.68 5.79 6.63
N TRP A 56 -2.22 4.66 7.11
CA TRP A 56 -3.27 3.91 6.43
C TRP A 56 -4.60 4.69 6.45
N GLU A 57 -4.94 5.35 5.35
CA GLU A 57 -6.00 6.36 5.28
C GLU A 57 -7.03 6.00 4.22
N LEU A 58 -8.32 6.04 4.58
CA LEU A 58 -9.41 5.78 3.64
C LEU A 58 -9.50 6.88 2.58
N VAL A 59 -9.63 6.48 1.31
CA VAL A 59 -9.94 7.37 0.19
C VAL A 59 -11.46 7.42 0.01
N TYR A 60 -12.08 8.56 0.34
CA TYR A 60 -13.54 8.73 0.26
C TYR A 60 -14.04 9.08 -1.15
N SER A 61 -13.19 9.69 -1.98
CA SER A 61 -13.59 10.23 -3.28
C SER A 61 -13.71 9.18 -4.39
N ARG A 62 -13.28 7.93 -4.14
CA ARG A 62 -13.20 6.86 -5.13
C ARG A 62 -13.46 5.51 -4.50
N THR A 63 -14.09 4.62 -5.26
CA THR A 63 -14.26 3.20 -4.90
C THR A 63 -13.44 2.32 -5.84
N GLY A 64 -12.97 1.19 -5.32
CA GLY A 64 -12.28 0.16 -6.07
C GLY A 64 -13.25 -0.74 -6.84
N PRO A 65 -12.71 -1.80 -7.47
CA PRO A 65 -13.52 -2.83 -8.12
C PRO A 65 -14.62 -3.35 -7.19
N SER A 66 -15.83 -3.53 -7.72
CA SER A 66 -16.99 -4.03 -6.98
C SER A 66 -17.38 -3.20 -5.74
N GLY A 67 -17.04 -1.90 -5.72
CA GLY A 67 -17.36 -1.02 -4.59
C GLY A 67 -16.41 -1.15 -3.40
N ALA A 68 -15.25 -1.81 -3.57
CA ALA A 68 -14.27 -1.96 -2.50
C ALA A 68 -13.79 -0.61 -1.98
N ARG A 69 -13.59 -0.51 -0.67
CA ARG A 69 -12.99 0.68 -0.04
C ARG A 69 -11.51 0.78 -0.44
N LEU A 70 -11.12 1.91 -0.99
CA LEU A 70 -9.73 2.21 -1.32
C LEU A 70 -9.03 2.88 -0.16
N TYR A 71 -7.77 2.55 0.03
CA TYR A 71 -6.90 3.12 1.04
C TYR A 71 -5.64 3.65 0.39
N SER A 72 -5.17 4.77 0.92
CA SER A 72 -3.83 5.27 0.63
C SER A 72 -2.92 4.97 1.81
N PHE A 73 -1.66 4.66 1.55
CA PHE A 73 -0.68 4.37 2.59
C PHE A 73 0.72 4.70 2.11
N ARG A 74 1.62 4.97 3.04
CA ARG A 74 3.00 5.35 2.77
C ARG A 74 3.83 4.12 2.38
N LEU A 75 4.52 4.21 1.25
CA LEU A 75 5.47 3.22 0.73
C LEU A 75 6.92 3.74 0.85
N GLY A 76 7.21 4.36 2.00
CA GLY A 76 8.48 5.01 2.34
C GLY A 76 8.44 6.54 2.26
N LYS A 77 9.59 7.20 2.47
CA LYS A 77 9.67 8.67 2.39
C LYS A 77 9.40 9.10 0.94
N GLY A 78 8.39 9.94 0.73
CA GLY A 78 8.09 10.51 -0.58
C GLY A 78 7.22 9.66 -1.50
N PHE A 79 6.64 8.53 -1.04
CA PHE A 79 5.73 7.73 -1.87
C PHE A 79 4.49 7.25 -1.12
N ARG A 80 3.36 7.27 -1.84
CA ARG A 80 2.10 6.66 -1.41
C ARG A 80 1.63 5.60 -2.39
N GLY A 81 1.13 4.50 -1.86
CA GLY A 81 0.39 3.48 -2.62
C GLY A 81 -1.11 3.67 -2.47
N ILE A 82 -1.87 3.24 -3.47
CA ILE A 82 -3.31 2.99 -3.37
C ILE A 82 -3.54 1.49 -3.37
N ALA A 83 -4.32 0.99 -2.41
CA ALA A 83 -4.67 -0.43 -2.33
C ALA A 83 -6.08 -0.65 -1.77
N TYR A 84 -6.55 -1.88 -1.87
CA TYR A 84 -7.71 -2.38 -1.14
C TYR A 84 -7.44 -3.75 -0.56
N ARG A 85 -8.23 -4.11 0.44
CA ARG A 85 -8.22 -5.44 1.06
C ARG A 85 -9.20 -6.35 0.33
N ASP A 86 -8.73 -7.54 -0.03
CA ASP A 86 -9.52 -8.64 -0.58
C ASP A 86 -9.17 -9.92 0.21
N GLY A 87 -9.93 -10.20 1.27
CA GLY A 87 -9.63 -11.26 2.24
C GLY A 87 -8.25 -11.05 2.89
N SER A 88 -7.34 -12.01 2.68
CA SER A 88 -5.93 -11.92 3.12
C SER A 88 -5.03 -11.10 2.20
N TRP A 89 -5.50 -10.70 1.01
CA TRP A 89 -4.70 -9.98 0.01
C TRP A 89 -4.82 -8.47 0.15
N MET A 90 -3.68 -7.79 0.17
CA MET A 90 -3.57 -6.36 -0.13
C MET A 90 -3.27 -6.22 -1.61
N ARG A 91 -4.26 -5.74 -2.37
CA ARG A 91 -4.14 -5.52 -3.81
C ARG A 91 -3.69 -4.10 -4.06
N ILE A 92 -2.43 -3.95 -4.45
CA ILE A 92 -1.83 -2.62 -4.69
C ILE A 92 -2.12 -2.22 -6.13
N LEU A 93 -2.77 -1.07 -6.29
CA LEU A 93 -3.26 -0.57 -7.56
C LEU A 93 -2.27 0.38 -8.22
N SER A 94 -1.65 1.26 -7.46
CA SER A 94 -0.75 2.28 -7.99
C SER A 94 0.21 2.80 -6.94
N LEU A 95 1.30 3.39 -7.40
CA LEU A 95 2.28 4.14 -6.62
C LEU A 95 2.30 5.60 -7.09
N HIS A 96 2.37 6.55 -6.17
CA HIS A 96 2.44 7.97 -6.48
C HIS A 96 3.51 8.63 -5.60
N PRO A 97 4.20 9.67 -6.08
CA PRO A 97 4.93 10.56 -5.20
C PRO A 97 3.99 11.06 -4.09
N ASP A 98 4.48 11.06 -2.85
CA ASP A 98 3.78 11.64 -1.72
C ASP A 98 3.81 13.16 -1.91
N HIS A 99 2.69 13.73 -2.36
CA HIS A 99 2.50 15.18 -2.43
C HIS A 99 2.29 15.80 -1.03
N ASP A 100 3.00 15.30 -0.01
CA ASP A 100 3.37 16.10 1.17
C ASP A 100 4.35 17.24 0.76
N SER A 101 4.28 17.73 -0.49
CA SER A 101 4.62 19.09 -0.89
C SER A 101 3.57 20.03 -0.30
N THR A 102 3.62 20.20 1.01
CA THR A 102 2.87 21.26 1.69
C THR A 102 3.91 22.21 2.29
N TYR A 103 4.10 23.30 1.54
CA TYR A 103 4.79 24.56 1.86
C TYR A 103 6.33 24.59 1.85
N SER A 104 6.80 25.41 0.89
CA SER A 104 7.93 26.37 0.94
C SER A 104 9.33 25.84 1.21
#